data_AF-A0A239J4A3-F1
#
_entry.id   AF-A0A239J4A3-F1
#
_cell.length_a   1.000
_cell.length_b   1.000
_cell.length_c   1.000
_cell.angle_alpha   90.00
_cell.angle_beta   90.00
_cell.angle_gamma   90.00
#
_symmetry.space_group_name_H-M   'P 1'
#
loop_
_entity.id
_entity.type
_entity.pdbx_description
1 polymer ?
#
loop_
_entity_poly.entity_id
_entity_poly.type
_entity_poly.pdbx_seq_one_letter_code
_entity_poly.pdbx_strand_id
1 'polypeptide(L)'
;MVAARAHHRAELTAALAPGAVLTATEQVLRGRAGEQPGRWTGTTRVVVGGRPLLHTSVGLGPGAPAWLPPVVPRAYGSTVHVGQAAGVPTADDAVRLPLGGGWVATAWGAELHSVVRAVEAVV
;
A
#
# COMPACT_ATOMS: atom_id res chain seq x y z
N MET A 1 1.43 13.32 0.61
CA MET A 1 2.75 13.63 0.00
C MET A 1 3.82 13.68 1.10
N VAL A 2 5.03 13.18 0.84
CA VAL A 2 6.14 13.13 1.80
C VAL A 2 7.34 13.92 1.25
N ALA A 3 7.47 15.17 1.69
CA ALA A 3 8.47 16.13 1.21
C ALA A 3 9.90 15.78 1.64
N ALA A 4 10.88 16.46 1.06
CA ALA A 4 12.29 16.33 1.41
C ALA A 4 12.50 16.49 2.92
N ARG A 5 13.38 15.64 3.49
CA ARG A 5 13.69 15.57 4.94
C ARG A 5 12.53 15.18 5.85
N ALA A 6 11.33 14.89 5.31
CA ALA A 6 10.27 14.31 6.11
C ALA A 6 10.58 12.86 6.45
N HIS A 7 10.23 12.46 7.68
CA HIS A 7 10.27 11.09 8.17
C HIS A 7 8.86 10.70 8.60
N HIS A 8 8.04 10.32 7.63
CA HIS A 8 6.63 10.06 7.85
C HIS A 8 6.37 8.60 8.24
N ARG A 9 5.50 8.39 9.23
CA ARG A 9 4.98 7.08 9.61
C ARG A 9 3.47 7.11 9.53
N ALA A 10 2.90 6.18 8.77
CA ALA A 10 1.48 5.97 8.64
C ALA A 10 1.11 4.61 9.23
N GLU A 11 0.05 4.58 10.04
CA GLU A 11 -0.45 3.37 10.68
C GLU A 11 -1.96 3.25 10.49
N LEU A 12 -2.39 2.12 9.93
CA LEU A 12 -3.79 1.72 9.85
C LEU A 12 -3.97 0.44 10.69
N THR A 13 -4.84 0.50 11.70
CA THR A 13 -5.23 -0.67 12.49
C THR A 13 -6.74 -0.82 12.47
N ALA A 14 -7.22 -2.00 12.08
CA ALA A 14 -8.63 -2.34 12.07
C ALA A 14 -8.89 -3.65 12.83
N ALA A 15 -9.77 -3.59 13.82
CA ALA A 15 -10.32 -4.75 14.51
C ALA A 15 -11.78 -4.91 14.08
N LEU A 16 -12.07 -5.99 13.36
CA LEU A 16 -13.35 -6.24 12.72
C LEU A 16 -14.07 -7.39 13.41
N ALA A 17 -15.38 -7.26 13.58
CA ALA A 17 -16.22 -8.38 13.99
C ALA A 17 -16.30 -9.45 12.87
N PRO A 18 -16.60 -10.72 13.18
CA PRO A 18 -16.88 -11.71 12.15
C PRO A 18 -17.98 -11.22 11.19
N GLY A 19 -17.73 -11.31 9.88
CA GLY A 19 -18.67 -10.86 8.84
C GLY A 19 -18.68 -9.36 8.55
N ALA A 20 -17.89 -8.54 9.27
CA ALA A 20 -17.74 -7.14 8.94
C ALA A 20 -16.98 -6.95 7.61
N VAL A 21 -17.35 -5.89 6.88
CA VAL A 21 -16.74 -5.53 5.59
C VAL A 21 -15.88 -4.28 5.78
N LEU A 22 -14.70 -4.28 5.18
CA LEU A 22 -13.80 -3.13 5.15
C LEU A 22 -13.20 -3.00 3.76
N THR A 23 -13.19 -1.79 3.22
CA THR A 23 -12.25 -1.41 2.15
C THR A 23 -11.45 -0.22 2.66
N ALA A 24 -10.13 -0.32 2.62
CA ALA A 24 -9.25 0.78 3.00
C ALA A 24 -8.12 0.91 1.99
N THR A 25 -7.86 2.15 1.57
CA THR A 25 -6.83 2.46 0.58
C THR A 25 -5.81 3.43 1.17
N GLU A 26 -4.54 3.08 1.06
CA GLU A 26 -3.40 3.95 1.34
C GLU A 26 -2.75 4.38 0.02
N GLN A 27 -2.53 5.69 -0.12
CA GLN A 27 -1.91 6.30 -1.29
C GLN A 27 -0.83 7.27 -0.84
N VAL A 28 0.40 7.09 -1.31
CA VAL A 28 1.52 7.94 -0.96
C VAL A 28 2.27 8.39 -2.21
N LEU A 29 2.64 9.67 -2.23
CA LEU A 29 3.56 10.28 -3.20
C LEU A 29 4.73 10.88 -2.42
N ARG A 30 5.96 10.67 -2.89
CA ARG A 30 7.17 11.18 -2.25
C ARG A 30 7.82 12.30 -3.04
N GLY A 31 7.96 13.45 -2.38
CA GLY A 31 8.45 14.70 -2.96
C GLY A 31 7.53 15.26 -4.04
N ARG A 32 7.79 16.51 -4.42
CA ARG A 32 7.30 17.09 -5.67
C ARG A 32 8.18 16.66 -6.84
N ALA A 33 7.76 17.00 -8.07
CA ALA A 33 8.61 16.87 -9.24
C ALA A 33 9.95 17.64 -9.03
N GLY A 34 11.07 16.99 -9.33
CA GLY A 34 12.42 17.54 -9.12
C GLY A 34 12.89 17.58 -7.66
N GLU A 35 12.03 17.31 -6.68
CA GLU A 35 12.40 17.29 -5.26
C GLU A 35 12.97 15.93 -4.85
N GLN A 36 13.96 15.95 -3.95
CA GLN A 36 14.43 14.74 -3.30
C GLN A 36 13.33 14.15 -2.42
N PRO A 37 13.02 12.84 -2.52
CA PRO A 37 11.96 12.24 -1.73
C PRO A 37 12.32 12.15 -0.25
N GLY A 38 11.34 12.37 0.63
CA GLY A 38 11.47 12.05 2.04
C GLY A 38 11.40 10.53 2.32
N ARG A 39 11.51 10.17 3.61
CA ARG A 39 11.33 8.81 4.10
C ARG A 39 9.89 8.60 4.56
N TRP A 40 9.32 7.49 4.15
CA TRP A 40 7.99 7.06 4.54
C TRP A 40 8.00 5.59 4.96
N THR A 41 7.24 5.26 6.00
CA THR A 41 6.89 3.90 6.39
C THR A 41 5.39 3.82 6.61
N GLY A 42 4.71 2.92 5.89
CA GLY A 42 3.31 2.59 6.09
C GLY A 42 3.16 1.24 6.75
N THR A 43 2.26 1.11 7.72
CA THR A 43 1.94 -0.17 8.36
C THR A 43 0.44 -0.37 8.42
N THR A 44 -0.04 -1.50 7.89
CA THR A 44 -1.46 -1.89 7.94
C THR A 44 -1.62 -3.18 8.74
N ARG A 45 -2.55 -3.16 9.70
CA ARG A 45 -2.93 -4.30 10.55
C ARG A 45 -4.43 -4.49 10.51
N VAL A 46 -4.86 -5.69 10.14
CA VAL A 46 -6.28 -6.06 10.13
C VAL A 46 -6.46 -7.36 10.91
N VAL A 47 -7.38 -7.33 11.86
CA VAL A 47 -7.77 -8.47 12.71
C VAL A 47 -9.26 -8.70 12.52
N VAL A 48 -9.69 -9.95 12.29
CA VAL A 48 -11.10 -10.33 12.14
C VAL A 48 -11.44 -11.37 13.20
N GLY A 49 -12.44 -11.07 14.06
CA GLY A 49 -12.86 -11.98 15.13
C GLY A 49 -11.70 -12.38 16.06
N GLY A 50 -10.77 -11.45 16.32
CA GLY A 50 -9.57 -11.70 17.13
C GLY A 50 -8.44 -12.44 16.41
N ARG A 51 -8.60 -12.83 15.14
CA ARG A 51 -7.55 -13.50 14.34
C ARG A 51 -6.85 -12.50 13.41
N PRO A 52 -5.51 -12.41 13.42
CA PRO A 52 -4.78 -11.60 12.46
C PRO A 52 -5.05 -12.05 11.02
N LEU A 53 -5.47 -11.12 10.16
CA LEU A 53 -5.71 -11.35 8.75
C LEU A 53 -4.61 -10.75 7.87
N LEU A 54 -4.16 -9.54 8.20
CA LEU A 54 -3.11 -8.82 7.46
C LEU A 54 -2.21 -8.07 8.44
N HIS A 55 -0.90 -8.14 8.21
CA HIS A 55 0.09 -7.27 8.86
C HIS A 55 1.20 -6.98 7.85
N THR A 56 1.17 -5.80 7.25
CA THR A 56 2.17 -5.37 6.26
C THR A 56 2.87 -4.10 6.74
N SER A 57 4.17 -4.01 6.48
CA SER A 57 4.96 -2.81 6.70
C SER A 57 5.81 -2.53 5.47
N VAL A 58 5.65 -1.37 4.87
CA VAL A 58 6.36 -0.95 3.65
C VAL A 58 7.16 0.30 3.94
N GLY A 59 8.45 0.28 3.59
CA GLY A 59 9.34 1.43 3.71
C GLY A 59 9.76 1.94 2.33
N LEU A 60 9.61 3.25 2.11
CA LEU A 60 10.02 3.92 0.87
C LEU A 60 10.84 5.17 1.22
N GLY A 61 12.05 5.30 0.68
CA GLY A 61 12.92 6.42 1.03
C GLY A 61 14.39 6.03 1.08
N PRO A 62 15.30 7.02 1.06
CA PRO A 62 16.70 6.78 1.39
C PRO A 62 16.84 5.88 2.61
N GLY A 63 17.62 4.80 2.51
CA GLY A 63 17.85 3.85 3.59
C GLY A 63 16.66 2.95 3.96
N ALA A 64 15.65 2.82 3.11
CA ALA A 64 14.70 1.70 3.18
C ALA A 64 15.28 0.48 2.44
N PRO A 65 14.96 -0.77 2.83
CA PRO A 65 15.53 -1.97 2.20
C PRO A 65 15.34 -2.05 0.68
N ALA A 66 14.21 -1.57 0.17
CA ALA A 66 13.88 -1.55 -1.27
C ALA A 66 14.35 -0.27 -1.99
N TRP A 67 15.25 0.52 -1.39
CA TRP A 67 15.74 1.77 -1.97
C TRP A 67 16.91 1.55 -2.93
N LEU A 68 16.60 1.38 -4.23
CA LEU A 68 17.57 1.18 -5.30
C LEU A 68 17.54 2.31 -6.37
N PRO A 69 18.25 3.43 -6.16
CA PRO A 69 18.46 4.45 -7.20
C PRO A 69 19.08 3.87 -8.48
N PRO A 70 18.68 4.29 -9.70
CA PRO A 70 17.77 5.39 -10.05
C PRO A 70 16.29 4.98 -10.26
N VAL A 71 15.95 3.70 -10.19
CA VAL A 71 14.66 3.13 -10.68
C VAL A 71 13.54 3.16 -9.63
N VAL A 72 13.70 3.97 -8.59
CA VAL A 72 12.89 3.85 -7.37
C VAL A 72 11.52 4.52 -7.52
N PRO A 73 10.42 3.79 -7.26
CA PRO A 73 9.07 4.34 -7.37
C PRO A 73 8.86 5.49 -6.38
N ARG A 74 8.22 6.56 -6.84
CA ARG A 74 7.90 7.75 -6.04
C ARG A 74 6.51 7.65 -5.42
N ALA A 75 5.64 6.86 -6.00
CA ALA A 75 4.29 6.61 -5.54
C ALA A 75 4.08 5.13 -5.19
N TYR A 76 3.22 4.91 -4.21
CA TYR A 76 2.76 3.59 -3.78
C TYR A 76 1.29 3.67 -3.43
N GLY A 77 0.56 2.62 -3.79
CA GLY A 77 -0.85 2.44 -3.49
C GLY A 77 -1.06 1.05 -2.91
N SER A 78 -1.92 0.97 -1.90
CA SER A 78 -2.36 -0.29 -1.30
C SER A 78 -3.84 -0.22 -1.00
N THR A 79 -4.61 -1.21 -1.44
CA THR A 79 -6.01 -1.37 -1.05
C THR A 79 -6.17 -2.72 -0.38
N VAL A 80 -6.69 -2.74 0.85
CA VAL A 80 -7.14 -3.96 1.52
C VAL A 80 -8.65 -4.01 1.47
N HIS A 81 -9.19 -5.20 1.18
CA HIS A 81 -10.61 -5.48 1.29
C HIS A 81 -10.84 -6.74 2.13
N VAL A 82 -11.84 -6.68 3.01
CA VAL A 82 -12.34 -7.78 3.82
C VAL A 82 -13.83 -7.91 3.57
N GLY A 83 -14.32 -9.14 3.38
CA GLY A 83 -15.74 -9.43 3.15
C GLY A 83 -16.00 -10.18 1.85
N GLN A 84 -15.04 -10.17 0.92
CA GLN A 84 -15.15 -10.85 -0.36
C GLN A 84 -13.80 -11.42 -0.80
N ALA A 85 -13.72 -12.72 -1.02
CA ALA A 85 -12.57 -13.34 -1.67
C ALA A 85 -12.52 -12.94 -3.15
N ALA A 86 -11.32 -12.82 -3.70
CA ALA A 86 -11.12 -12.51 -5.11
C ALA A 86 -9.95 -13.33 -5.69
N GLY A 87 -9.87 -13.36 -7.03
CA GLY A 87 -8.75 -13.97 -7.74
C GLY A 87 -7.46 -13.16 -7.61
N VAL A 88 -6.41 -13.60 -8.31
CA VAL A 88 -5.04 -13.08 -8.21
C VAL A 88 -4.61 -12.37 -9.52
N PRO A 89 -5.24 -11.24 -9.91
CA PRO A 89 -4.77 -10.48 -11.06
C PRO A 89 -3.41 -9.85 -10.78
N THR A 90 -2.62 -9.77 -11.84
CA THR A 90 -1.30 -9.14 -11.88
C THR A 90 -1.24 -8.20 -13.08
N ALA A 91 -0.59 -7.07 -12.91
CA ALA A 91 -0.14 -6.17 -13.97
C ALA A 91 1.37 -5.93 -13.81
N ASP A 92 1.97 -5.16 -14.70
CA ASP A 92 3.42 -4.88 -14.69
C ASP A 92 3.89 -4.26 -13.36
N ASP A 93 3.05 -3.42 -12.76
CA ASP A 93 3.35 -2.63 -11.55
C ASP A 93 2.32 -2.82 -10.43
N ALA A 94 1.40 -3.77 -10.57
CA ALA A 94 0.35 -4.05 -9.59
C ALA A 94 0.09 -5.55 -9.40
N VAL A 95 -0.31 -5.93 -8.18
CA VAL A 95 -0.72 -7.30 -7.85
C VAL A 95 -1.81 -7.29 -6.79
N ARG A 96 -2.78 -8.20 -6.91
CA ARG A 96 -3.73 -8.51 -5.84
C ARG A 96 -3.48 -9.91 -5.30
N LEU A 97 -3.24 -10.00 -4.00
CA LEU A 97 -3.01 -11.24 -3.27
C LEU A 97 -4.24 -11.61 -2.42
N PRO A 98 -4.62 -12.89 -2.36
CA PRO A 98 -5.77 -13.32 -1.59
C PRO A 98 -5.47 -13.31 -0.08
N LEU A 99 -6.48 -12.99 0.71
CA LEU A 99 -6.51 -13.16 2.17
C LEU A 99 -7.66 -14.10 2.56
N GLY A 100 -7.69 -14.57 3.81
CA GLY A 100 -8.81 -15.36 4.32
C GLY A 100 -10.12 -14.55 4.36
N GLY A 101 -10.93 -14.63 3.28
CA GLY A 101 -12.18 -13.87 3.15
C GLY A 101 -12.00 -12.43 2.65
N GLY A 102 -10.90 -12.14 1.96
CA GLY A 102 -10.57 -10.81 1.49
C GLY A 102 -9.40 -10.82 0.50
N TRP A 103 -8.79 -9.66 0.30
CA TRP A 103 -7.61 -9.52 -0.54
C TRP A 103 -6.84 -8.23 -0.20
N VAL A 104 -5.60 -8.15 -0.65
CA VAL A 104 -4.80 -6.92 -0.65
C VAL A 104 -4.23 -6.69 -2.05
N ALA A 105 -4.44 -5.50 -2.59
CA ALA A 105 -3.90 -5.04 -3.85
C ALA A 105 -2.83 -3.99 -3.60
N THR A 106 -1.70 -4.09 -4.28
CA THR A 106 -0.62 -3.10 -4.19
C THR A 106 -0.12 -2.71 -5.56
N ALA A 107 0.21 -1.44 -5.75
CA ALA A 107 0.92 -0.96 -6.93
C ALA A 107 1.99 0.09 -6.59
N TRP A 108 2.92 0.31 -7.51
CA TRP A 108 4.01 1.28 -7.35
C TRP A 108 4.34 1.96 -8.67
N GLY A 109 4.91 3.17 -8.63
CA GLY A 109 5.22 3.89 -9.87
C GLY A 109 5.85 5.25 -9.63
N ALA A 110 6.11 5.98 -10.71
CA ALA A 110 6.69 7.32 -10.65
C ALA A 110 5.63 8.39 -10.31
N GLU A 111 4.39 8.18 -10.75
CA GLU A 111 3.30 9.16 -10.68
C GLU A 111 2.12 8.59 -9.90
N LEU A 112 1.55 9.41 -9.01
CA LEU A 112 0.47 8.92 -8.15
C LEU A 112 -0.77 8.51 -8.94
N HIS A 113 -1.18 9.29 -9.95
CA HIS A 113 -2.37 8.95 -10.73
C HIS A 113 -2.23 7.63 -11.49
N SER A 114 -1.02 7.30 -11.96
CA SER A 114 -0.74 6.04 -12.66
C SER A 114 -0.82 4.88 -11.68
N VAL A 115 -0.25 5.04 -10.47
CA VAL A 115 -0.37 4.06 -9.38
C VAL A 115 -1.81 3.84 -8.96
N VAL A 116 -2.62 4.89 -8.84
CA VAL A 116 -4.04 4.77 -8.48
C VAL A 116 -4.78 3.94 -9.51
N ARG A 117 -4.59 4.24 -10.80
CA ARG A 117 -5.19 3.44 -11.89
C ARG A 117 -4.71 2.00 -11.89
N ALA A 118 -3.42 1.77 -11.62
CA ALA A 118 -2.84 0.43 -11.58
C ALA A 118 -3.41 -0.40 -10.42
N VAL A 119 -3.56 0.17 -9.22
CA VAL A 119 -4.25 -0.49 -8.11
C VAL A 119 -5.70 -0.78 -8.47
N GLU A 120 -6.43 0.20 -9.00
CA GLU A 120 -7.84 0.03 -9.37
C GLU A 120 -8.05 -1.06 -10.43
N ALA A 121 -7.10 -1.25 -11.35
CA ALA A 121 -7.16 -2.28 -12.37
C ALA A 121 -7.07 -3.72 -11.81
N VAL A 122 -6.57 -3.88 -10.57
CA VAL A 122 -6.43 -5.18 -9.90
C VAL A 122 -7.35 -5.34 -8.68
N VAL A 123 -8.21 -4.35 -8.38
CA VAL A 123 -9.17 -4.34 -7.26
C VAL A 123 -10.49 -5.03 -7.62
#